data_AF-A0A947QZP9-F1
#
_entry.id   AF-A0A947QZP9-F1
#
_cell.length_a   1.000
_cell.length_b   1.000
_cell.length_c   1.000
_cell.angle_alpha   90.00
_cell.angle_beta   90.00
_cell.angle_gamma   90.00
#
_symmetry.space_group_name_H-M   'P 1'
#
loop_
_entity.id
_entity.type
_entity.pdbx_description
1 polymer ?
#
loop_
_entity_poly.entity_id
_entity_poly.type
_entity_poly.pdbx_seq_one_letter_code
_entity_poly.pdbx_strand_id
1 'polypeptide(L)'
;MKRSIGFIFQIFILIVLAGCNISGTIKDTNGTPVQGAIVYLTGNDTKTAVTDKDGKFRFTNMSQGTYSIQPGNYGPCAPESYDIEKHDSDIKNVDFVFSNVTRIGLTYGAGPALSRLLGIDVHKNCREALQENNGIVVTFSVFDSKTIRSEKLHTIDGVLIPGGVDIDPARYGEKPHENLEIIDKELDELEFTVLDYAEDNHLPIFGICRGHQVINVFYGGTLYQDIPSQYQAEPSVIHRDRQNDCFHDIDILPGTWLSETMEAMLLSVNSMHHQAVKDLASGFTVSAVSPDNLTEGIERAGENLVIGVQFHPEIMRSTRPEFDRLFEMFVNHAREGQTLPVVD
;
A
#
# COMPACT_ATOMS: atom_id res chain seq x y z
N MET A 1 10.85 -2.97 -82.79
CA MET A 1 11.20 -3.55 -81.48
C MET A 1 10.96 -2.52 -80.38
N LYS A 2 9.85 -2.62 -79.64
CA LYS A 2 9.66 -1.95 -78.34
C LYS A 2 9.10 -3.00 -77.38
N ARG A 3 9.90 -3.39 -76.39
CA ARG A 3 9.54 -4.36 -75.35
C ARG A 3 8.59 -3.65 -74.37
N SER A 4 7.39 -4.19 -74.17
CA SER A 4 6.51 -3.78 -73.08
C SER A 4 6.94 -4.55 -71.83
N ILE A 5 7.37 -3.83 -70.80
CA ILE A 5 7.75 -4.36 -69.49
C ILE A 5 6.46 -4.39 -68.65
N GLY A 6 5.95 -5.59 -68.39
CA GLY A 6 4.85 -5.77 -67.43
C GLY A 6 5.39 -5.66 -66.01
N PHE A 7 5.05 -4.58 -65.31
CA PHE A 7 5.22 -4.49 -63.87
C PHE A 7 4.07 -5.26 -63.19
N ILE A 8 4.39 -6.38 -62.54
CA ILE A 8 3.48 -7.05 -61.62
C ILE A 8 3.54 -6.28 -60.31
N PHE A 9 2.49 -5.50 -60.00
CA PHE A 9 2.30 -4.96 -58.66
C PHE A 9 1.80 -6.10 -57.76
N GLN A 10 2.68 -6.65 -56.94
CA GLN A 10 2.31 -7.57 -55.88
C GLN A 10 1.77 -6.75 -54.70
N ILE A 11 0.44 -6.66 -54.60
CA ILE A 11 -0.24 -6.04 -53.46
C ILE A 11 0.00 -6.91 -52.24
N PHE A 12 0.87 -6.47 -51.32
CA PHE A 12 0.92 -7.02 -49.97
C PHE A 12 -0.29 -6.48 -49.20
N ILE A 13 -1.34 -7.28 -49.08
CA ILE A 13 -2.40 -7.04 -48.10
C ILE A 13 -1.78 -7.35 -46.73
N LEU A 14 -1.35 -6.31 -46.00
CA LEU A 14 -1.04 -6.44 -44.59
C LEU A 14 -2.38 -6.61 -43.85
N ILE A 15 -2.80 -7.86 -43.65
CA ILE A 15 -3.94 -8.16 -42.77
C ILE A 15 -3.47 -7.83 -41.35
N VAL A 16 -3.82 -6.65 -40.85
CA VAL A 16 -3.78 -6.38 -39.41
C VAL A 16 -4.93 -7.18 -38.81
N LEU A 17 -4.64 -8.41 -38.37
CA LEU A 17 -5.58 -9.18 -37.57
C LEU A 17 -5.92 -8.33 -36.33
N ALA A 18 -7.21 -8.03 -36.12
CA ALA A 18 -7.65 -7.36 -34.91
C ALA A 18 -7.23 -8.22 -33.72
N GLY A 19 -6.35 -7.68 -32.86
CA GLY A 19 -5.83 -8.43 -31.71
C GLY A 19 -6.99 -8.90 -30.83
N CYS A 20 -7.04 -10.19 -30.53
CA CYS A 20 -8.12 -10.76 -29.76
C CYS A 20 -7.88 -10.56 -28.25
N ASN A 21 -8.92 -10.66 -27.45
CA ASN A 21 -8.89 -10.42 -26.00
C ASN A 21 -8.67 -11.72 -25.22
N ILE A 22 -8.18 -11.61 -23.99
CA ILE A 22 -8.22 -12.67 -22.98
C ILE A 22 -8.93 -12.10 -21.75
N SER A 23 -9.86 -12.84 -21.16
CA SER A 23 -10.58 -12.40 -19.96
C SER A 23 -11.00 -13.55 -19.06
N GLY A 24 -11.18 -13.24 -17.78
CA GLY A 24 -11.66 -14.19 -16.78
C GLY A 24 -12.01 -13.48 -15.48
N THR A 25 -12.21 -14.28 -14.44
CA THR A 25 -12.63 -13.82 -13.11
C THR A 25 -11.74 -14.37 -12.01
N ILE A 26 -11.61 -13.62 -10.93
CA ILE A 26 -10.96 -14.06 -9.70
C ILE A 26 -11.99 -13.99 -8.57
N LYS A 27 -12.13 -15.12 -7.86
CA LYS A 27 -12.99 -15.24 -6.69
C LYS A 27 -12.21 -15.86 -5.54
N ASP A 28 -12.66 -15.64 -4.32
CA ASP A 28 -12.13 -16.40 -3.17
C ASP A 28 -12.82 -17.77 -3.06
N THR A 29 -12.39 -18.58 -2.08
CA THR A 29 -12.95 -19.92 -1.81
C THR A 29 -14.44 -19.92 -1.48
N ASN A 30 -15.01 -18.78 -1.07
CA ASN A 30 -16.44 -18.61 -0.83
C ASN A 30 -17.21 -18.16 -2.08
N GLY A 31 -16.52 -17.98 -3.21
CA GLY A 31 -17.09 -17.48 -4.45
C GLY A 31 -17.29 -15.96 -4.48
N THR A 32 -16.76 -15.23 -3.50
CA THR A 32 -16.82 -13.77 -3.45
C THR A 32 -15.86 -13.20 -4.48
N PRO A 33 -16.27 -12.24 -5.32
CA PRO A 33 -15.37 -11.59 -6.25
C PRO A 33 -14.18 -10.93 -5.55
N VAL A 34 -12.98 -11.17 -6.06
CA VAL A 34 -11.76 -10.55 -5.56
C VAL A 34 -11.48 -9.31 -6.40
N GLN A 35 -11.82 -8.13 -5.86
CA GLN A 35 -11.53 -6.85 -6.50
C GLN A 35 -10.08 -6.42 -6.24
N GLY A 36 -9.43 -5.81 -7.24
CA GLY A 36 -8.09 -5.26 -7.08
C GLY A 36 -6.97 -6.28 -7.16
N ALA A 37 -7.24 -7.54 -7.50
CA ALA A 37 -6.20 -8.52 -7.74
C ALA A 37 -5.44 -8.21 -9.03
N ILE A 38 -4.11 -8.18 -8.95
CA ILE A 38 -3.24 -8.03 -10.12
C ILE A 38 -3.18 -9.38 -10.86
N VAL A 39 -3.23 -9.34 -12.19
CA VAL A 39 -3.04 -10.49 -13.08
C VAL A 39 -1.95 -10.16 -14.06
N TYR A 40 -0.87 -10.94 -14.04
CA TYR A 40 0.21 -10.86 -15.00
C TYR A 40 -0.02 -11.83 -16.13
N LEU A 41 0.34 -11.39 -17.32
CA LEU A 41 0.39 -12.20 -18.51
C LEU A 41 1.79 -12.03 -19.10
N THR A 42 2.48 -13.14 -19.33
CA THR A 42 3.83 -13.20 -19.92
C THR A 42 3.82 -14.16 -21.11
N GLY A 43 4.79 -14.05 -22.04
CA GLY A 43 4.83 -14.83 -23.26
C GLY A 43 5.25 -13.98 -24.45
N ASN A 44 4.53 -14.09 -25.57
CA ASN A 44 4.78 -13.26 -26.77
C ASN A 44 4.63 -11.76 -26.53
N ASP A 45 3.80 -11.37 -25.56
CA ASP A 45 3.65 -10.02 -25.04
C ASP A 45 3.62 -10.11 -23.50
N THR A 46 3.99 -9.03 -22.82
CA THR A 46 3.82 -8.91 -21.37
C THR A 46 2.80 -7.83 -21.06
N LYS A 47 1.77 -8.17 -20.27
CA LYS A 47 0.72 -7.24 -19.85
C LYS A 47 0.30 -7.49 -18.39
N THR A 48 -0.27 -6.45 -17.79
CA THR A 48 -0.84 -6.51 -16.45
C THR A 48 -2.29 -6.04 -16.49
N ALA A 49 -3.16 -6.71 -15.76
CA ALA A 49 -4.55 -6.33 -15.54
C ALA A 49 -4.87 -6.31 -14.04
N VAL A 50 -5.91 -5.56 -13.66
CA VAL A 50 -6.42 -5.52 -12.27
C VAL A 50 -7.89 -5.88 -12.30
N THR A 51 -8.35 -6.73 -11.38
CA THR A 51 -9.75 -7.15 -11.33
C THR A 51 -10.68 -6.00 -10.89
N ASP A 52 -11.85 -5.92 -11.53
CA ASP A 52 -12.90 -4.97 -11.16
C ASP A 52 -13.71 -5.42 -9.93
N LYS A 53 -14.76 -4.66 -9.57
CA LYS A 53 -15.67 -4.97 -8.43
C LYS A 53 -16.37 -6.34 -8.55
N ASP A 54 -16.48 -6.89 -9.76
CA ASP A 54 -17.07 -8.19 -10.04
C ASP A 54 -15.98 -9.27 -10.19
N GLY A 55 -14.74 -8.95 -9.81
CA GLY A 55 -13.58 -9.84 -9.87
C GLY A 55 -13.07 -10.08 -11.29
N LYS A 56 -13.49 -9.28 -12.29
CA LYS A 56 -13.19 -9.56 -13.70
C LYS A 56 -11.91 -8.85 -14.14
N PHE A 57 -11.08 -9.54 -14.90
CA PHE A 57 -9.92 -8.95 -15.59
C PHE A 57 -10.00 -9.17 -17.10
N ARG A 58 -9.30 -8.31 -17.86
CA ARG A 58 -9.24 -8.40 -19.32
C ARG A 58 -7.93 -7.83 -19.86
N PHE A 59 -7.31 -8.59 -20.77
CA PHE A 59 -6.22 -8.14 -21.64
C PHE A 59 -6.74 -7.93 -23.05
N THR A 60 -6.45 -6.79 -23.66
CA THR A 60 -6.95 -6.41 -25.00
C THR A 60 -5.83 -6.37 -26.02
N ASN A 61 -6.18 -6.55 -27.30
CA ASN A 61 -5.27 -6.49 -28.44
C ASN A 61 -4.04 -7.39 -28.27
N MET A 62 -4.27 -8.68 -28.01
CA MET A 62 -3.20 -9.66 -27.85
C MET A 62 -2.79 -10.21 -29.21
N SER A 63 -1.48 -10.34 -29.42
CA SER A 63 -0.93 -11.03 -30.60
C SER A 63 -1.18 -12.55 -30.51
N GLN A 64 -1.09 -13.25 -31.64
CA GLN A 64 -1.12 -14.71 -31.66
C GLN A 64 0.15 -15.26 -30.98
N GLY A 65 0.00 -16.23 -30.09
CA GLY A 65 1.12 -16.79 -29.35
C GLY A 65 0.72 -17.56 -28.10
N THR A 66 1.73 -18.09 -27.42
CA THR A 66 1.56 -18.74 -26.12
C THR A 66 1.76 -17.72 -25.02
N TYR A 67 0.90 -17.79 -24.01
CA TYR A 67 0.93 -16.91 -22.86
C TYR A 67 0.82 -17.71 -21.58
N SER A 68 1.58 -17.34 -20.56
CA SER A 68 1.36 -17.77 -19.20
C SER A 68 0.60 -16.68 -18.46
N ILE A 69 -0.52 -17.03 -17.83
CA ILE A 69 -1.34 -16.11 -17.04
C ILE A 69 -1.23 -16.52 -15.59
N GLN A 70 -0.80 -15.56 -14.78
CA GLN A 70 -0.58 -15.74 -13.36
C GLN A 70 -1.23 -14.57 -12.60
N PRO A 71 -2.22 -14.84 -11.74
CA PRO A 71 -2.63 -13.87 -10.74
C PRO A 71 -1.44 -13.56 -9.84
N GLY A 72 -1.11 -12.28 -9.72
CA GLY A 72 0.22 -11.85 -9.35
C GLY A 72 0.67 -12.24 -7.95
N ASN A 73 1.91 -12.73 -7.86
CA ASN A 73 2.77 -12.78 -6.67
C ASN A 73 2.26 -13.31 -5.33
N TYR A 74 1.01 -13.79 -5.15
CA TYR A 74 0.36 -14.21 -3.86
C TYR A 74 1.09 -15.24 -2.96
N GLY A 75 2.38 -15.51 -3.18
CA GLY A 75 3.14 -16.54 -2.51
C GLY A 75 2.43 -17.89 -2.69
N PRO A 76 2.35 -18.74 -1.66
CA PRO A 76 1.65 -20.02 -1.75
C PRO A 76 0.12 -19.90 -1.96
N CYS A 77 -0.43 -18.67 -1.95
CA CYS A 77 -1.86 -18.40 -2.18
C CYS A 77 -2.15 -18.04 -3.66
N ALA A 78 -1.12 -17.88 -4.49
CA ALA A 78 -1.31 -17.65 -5.91
C ALA A 78 -1.88 -18.92 -6.56
N PRO A 79 -3.01 -18.83 -7.26
CA PRO A 79 -3.50 -19.93 -8.08
C PRO A 79 -2.41 -20.34 -9.08
N GLU A 80 -2.35 -21.62 -9.42
CA GLU A 80 -1.43 -22.12 -10.43
C GLU A 80 -1.54 -21.30 -11.72
N SER A 81 -0.38 -21.01 -12.33
CA SER A 81 -0.32 -20.35 -13.63
C SER A 81 -0.99 -21.20 -14.69
N TYR A 82 -1.78 -20.58 -15.57
CA TYR A 82 -2.29 -21.26 -16.76
C TYR A 82 -1.51 -20.83 -17.99
N ASP A 83 -0.91 -21.81 -18.66
CA ASP A 83 -0.42 -21.63 -20.02
C ASP A 83 -1.57 -21.77 -21.00
N ILE A 84 -1.76 -20.78 -21.85
CA ILE A 84 -2.78 -20.75 -22.89
C ILE A 84 -2.14 -20.48 -24.25
N GLU A 85 -2.57 -21.22 -25.26
CA GLU A 85 -2.27 -20.92 -26.66
C GLU A 85 -3.37 -20.05 -27.23
N LYS A 86 -3.00 -18.86 -27.70
CA LYS A 86 -3.93 -17.92 -28.32
C LYS A 86 -3.75 -17.90 -29.82
N HIS A 87 -4.86 -18.15 -30.51
CA HIS A 87 -5.02 -18.04 -31.97
C HIS A 87 -5.96 -16.88 -32.32
N ASP A 88 -6.71 -16.97 -33.44
CA ASP A 88 -7.50 -15.88 -34.03
C ASP A 88 -8.85 -15.57 -33.34
N SER A 89 -9.01 -15.88 -32.04
CA SER A 89 -10.26 -15.63 -31.31
C SER A 89 -10.08 -15.22 -29.85
N ASP A 90 -11.10 -14.58 -29.29
CA ASP A 90 -11.17 -14.19 -27.88
C ASP A 90 -11.15 -15.42 -26.96
N ILE A 91 -10.32 -15.38 -25.91
CA ILE A 91 -10.31 -16.40 -24.85
C ILE A 91 -11.06 -15.84 -23.65
N LYS A 92 -12.03 -16.59 -23.14
CA LYS A 92 -12.88 -16.22 -22.00
C LYS A 92 -12.82 -17.30 -20.93
N ASN A 93 -13.28 -16.98 -19.72
CA ASN A 93 -13.36 -17.89 -18.57
C ASN A 93 -11.99 -18.42 -18.12
N VAL A 94 -10.95 -17.58 -18.22
CA VAL A 94 -9.67 -17.84 -17.54
C VAL A 94 -9.84 -17.51 -16.07
N ASP A 95 -10.55 -18.38 -15.36
CA ASP A 95 -11.01 -18.12 -14.00
C ASP A 95 -10.04 -18.67 -12.96
N PHE A 96 -9.92 -17.96 -11.84
CA PHE A 96 -9.05 -18.30 -10.73
C PHE A 96 -9.79 -18.28 -9.40
N VAL A 97 -9.37 -19.14 -8.48
CA VAL A 97 -9.85 -19.16 -7.09
C VAL A 97 -8.69 -18.90 -6.15
N PHE A 98 -8.74 -17.80 -5.39
CA PHE A 98 -7.74 -17.49 -4.38
C PHE A 98 -8.12 -18.14 -3.05
N SER A 99 -7.22 -18.93 -2.49
CA SER A 99 -7.24 -19.32 -1.09
C SER A 99 -6.52 -18.28 -0.23
N ASN A 100 -6.91 -18.13 1.04
CA ASN A 100 -6.19 -17.33 2.04
C ASN A 100 -5.85 -15.89 1.61
N VAL A 101 -6.85 -15.20 1.06
CA VAL A 101 -6.73 -13.80 0.65
C VAL A 101 -6.50 -12.91 1.88
N THR A 102 -5.34 -12.27 1.97
CA THR A 102 -5.05 -11.25 2.98
C THR A 102 -5.60 -9.90 2.56
N ARG A 103 -6.60 -9.39 3.26
CA ARG A 103 -7.28 -8.13 2.97
C ARG A 103 -6.75 -7.03 3.90
N ILE A 104 -6.19 -5.99 3.30
CA ILE A 104 -5.60 -4.87 4.04
C ILE A 104 -6.47 -3.64 3.89
N GLY A 105 -6.91 -3.08 5.02
CA GLY A 105 -7.56 -1.78 5.06
C GLY A 105 -6.59 -0.65 4.69
N LEU A 106 -6.99 0.25 3.80
CA LEU A 106 -6.26 1.48 3.48
C LEU A 106 -7.20 2.69 3.56
N THR A 107 -6.86 3.68 4.38
CA THR A 107 -7.71 4.85 4.65
C THR A 107 -7.52 5.98 3.63
N TYR A 108 -8.60 6.72 3.37
CA TYR A 108 -8.65 7.84 2.42
C TYR A 108 -9.48 8.99 3.01
N GLY A 109 -8.83 10.15 3.18
CA GLY A 109 -9.49 11.43 3.50
C GLY A 109 -10.36 11.95 2.35
N ALA A 110 -11.04 13.08 2.55
CA ALA A 110 -11.99 13.61 1.57
C ALA A 110 -11.34 13.92 0.20
N GLY A 111 -10.20 14.62 0.23
CA GLY A 111 -9.42 14.95 -0.97
C GLY A 111 -8.92 13.68 -1.70
N PRO A 112 -8.13 12.81 -1.03
CA PRO A 112 -7.69 11.53 -1.56
C PRO A 112 -8.81 10.67 -2.19
N ALA A 113 -9.95 10.56 -1.52
CA ALA A 113 -11.09 9.78 -2.00
C ALA A 113 -11.71 10.39 -3.27
N LEU A 114 -11.87 11.71 -3.32
CA LEU A 114 -12.40 12.40 -4.51
C LEU A 114 -11.43 12.30 -5.71
N SER A 115 -10.13 12.49 -5.48
CA SER A 115 -9.11 12.30 -6.51
C SER A 115 -9.18 10.89 -7.11
N ARG A 116 -9.39 9.87 -6.26
CA ARG A 116 -9.52 8.49 -6.71
C ARG A 116 -10.74 8.27 -7.62
N LEU A 117 -11.88 8.90 -7.33
CA LEU A 117 -13.06 8.86 -8.20
C LEU A 117 -12.80 9.49 -9.58
N LEU A 118 -11.83 10.41 -9.65
CA LEU A 118 -11.36 11.03 -10.89
C LEU A 118 -10.20 10.25 -11.56
N GLY A 119 -9.84 9.08 -11.04
CA GLY A 119 -8.76 8.23 -11.57
C GLY A 119 -7.36 8.58 -11.07
N ILE A 120 -7.23 9.49 -10.10
CA ILE A 120 -5.95 9.89 -9.51
C ILE A 120 -5.86 9.31 -8.10
N ASP A 121 -5.06 8.27 -7.93
CA ASP A 121 -4.88 7.63 -6.62
C ASP A 121 -3.65 8.19 -5.90
N VAL A 122 -3.88 9.07 -4.93
CA VAL A 122 -2.80 9.68 -4.14
C VAL A 122 -2.07 8.69 -3.25
N HIS A 123 -2.70 7.56 -2.90
CA HIS A 123 -2.08 6.47 -2.15
C HIS A 123 -1.66 5.31 -3.07
N LYS A 124 -1.48 5.58 -4.38
CA LYS A 124 -1.06 4.58 -5.38
C LYS A 124 0.14 3.77 -4.92
N ASN A 125 1.17 4.41 -4.41
CA ASN A 125 2.40 3.74 -3.99
C ASN A 125 2.17 2.78 -2.81
N CYS A 126 1.41 3.21 -1.79
CA CYS A 126 1.02 2.32 -0.67
C CYS A 126 0.20 1.13 -1.19
N ARG A 127 -0.81 1.41 -2.03
CA ARG A 127 -1.68 0.35 -2.57
C ARG A 127 -0.87 -0.64 -3.41
N GLU A 128 0.01 -0.17 -4.28
CA GLU A 128 0.86 -1.03 -5.10
C GLU A 128 1.82 -1.85 -4.24
N ALA A 129 2.42 -1.25 -3.21
CA ALA A 129 3.28 -1.98 -2.27
C ALA A 129 2.54 -3.12 -1.56
N LEU A 130 1.32 -2.87 -1.10
CA LEU A 130 0.47 -3.90 -0.51
C LEU A 130 0.12 -4.99 -1.54
N GLN A 131 -0.30 -4.62 -2.75
CA GLN A 131 -0.69 -5.57 -3.79
C GLN A 131 0.47 -6.42 -4.29
N GLU A 132 1.66 -5.84 -4.44
CA GLU A 132 2.88 -6.55 -4.86
C GLU A 132 3.38 -7.51 -3.77
N ASN A 133 3.06 -7.23 -2.50
CA ASN A 133 3.26 -8.11 -1.35
C ASN A 133 2.02 -8.94 -0.99
N ASN A 134 1.06 -9.04 -1.91
CA ASN A 134 -0.07 -9.99 -1.86
C ASN A 134 -1.20 -9.63 -0.91
N GLY A 135 -1.26 -8.37 -0.52
CA GLY A 135 -2.38 -7.76 0.18
C GLY A 135 -3.42 -7.26 -0.80
N ILE A 136 -4.68 -7.58 -0.54
CA ILE A 136 -5.81 -7.05 -1.29
C ILE A 136 -6.34 -5.82 -0.57
N VAL A 137 -6.30 -4.68 -1.25
CA VAL A 137 -6.64 -3.41 -0.62
C VAL A 137 -8.15 -3.22 -0.52
N VAL A 138 -8.64 -3.11 0.72
CA VAL A 138 -10.00 -2.69 1.05
C VAL A 138 -9.95 -1.20 1.42
N THR A 139 -10.50 -0.34 0.56
CA THR A 139 -10.45 1.10 0.77
C THR A 139 -11.49 1.56 1.79
N PHE A 140 -11.06 2.29 2.81
CA PHE A 140 -11.93 3.00 3.74
C PHE A 140 -11.94 4.48 3.42
N SER A 141 -13.11 5.05 3.17
CA SER A 141 -13.26 6.46 2.85
C SER A 141 -14.11 7.18 3.89
N VAL A 142 -13.85 8.47 4.08
CA VAL A 142 -14.75 9.37 4.83
C VAL A 142 -16.17 9.41 4.24
N PHE A 143 -16.34 9.06 2.96
CA PHE A 143 -17.66 8.97 2.32
C PHE A 143 -18.39 7.64 2.54
N ASP A 144 -17.74 6.64 3.14
CA ASP A 144 -18.41 5.39 3.46
C ASP A 144 -19.50 5.64 4.51
N SER A 145 -20.71 5.13 4.25
CA SER A 145 -21.75 5.10 5.26
C SER A 145 -21.33 4.21 6.43
N LYS A 146 -21.90 4.42 7.62
CA LYS A 146 -21.61 3.58 8.79
C LYS A 146 -21.80 2.08 8.51
N THR A 147 -22.86 1.73 7.76
CA THR A 147 -23.13 0.33 7.37
C THR A 147 -22.04 -0.22 6.47
N ILE A 148 -21.69 0.48 5.38
CA ILE A 148 -20.64 0.04 4.44
C ILE A 148 -19.29 -0.08 5.14
N ARG A 149 -18.96 0.88 6.02
CA ARG A 149 -17.74 0.83 6.82
C ARG A 149 -17.70 -0.40 7.71
N SER A 150 -18.78 -0.69 8.44
CA SER A 150 -18.89 -1.87 9.30
C SER A 150 -18.73 -3.17 8.51
N GLU A 151 -19.37 -3.28 7.33
CA GLU A 151 -19.22 -4.44 6.46
C GLU A 151 -17.77 -4.64 6.02
N LYS A 152 -17.07 -3.57 5.62
CA LYS A 152 -15.65 -3.63 5.24
C LYS A 152 -14.74 -4.04 6.40
N LEU A 153 -14.97 -3.52 7.61
CA LEU A 153 -14.18 -3.85 8.81
C LEU A 153 -14.16 -5.36 9.06
N HIS A 154 -15.29 -6.05 8.90
CA HIS A 154 -15.39 -7.50 9.06
C HIS A 154 -14.68 -8.33 7.98
N THR A 155 -14.04 -7.67 7.01
CA THR A 155 -13.32 -8.35 5.91
C THR A 155 -11.82 -8.17 5.96
N ILE A 156 -11.29 -7.27 6.81
CA ILE A 156 -9.85 -6.99 6.80
C ILE A 156 -9.09 -7.84 7.82
N ASP A 157 -7.84 -8.14 7.47
CA ASP A 157 -6.89 -8.90 8.27
C ASP A 157 -5.75 -8.01 8.81
N GLY A 158 -5.74 -6.73 8.45
CA GLY A 158 -4.77 -5.72 8.89
C GLY A 158 -5.12 -4.34 8.35
N VAL A 159 -4.54 -3.27 8.91
CA VAL A 159 -4.75 -1.89 8.44
C VAL A 159 -3.42 -1.15 8.22
N LEU A 160 -3.33 -0.46 7.08
CA LEU A 160 -2.31 0.54 6.80
C LEU A 160 -2.93 1.94 6.83
N ILE A 161 -2.34 2.84 7.62
CA ILE A 161 -2.67 4.27 7.66
C ILE A 161 -1.58 5.06 6.92
N PRO A 162 -1.88 5.70 5.79
CA PRO A 162 -0.89 6.39 4.97
C PRO A 162 -0.57 7.80 5.51
N GLY A 163 0.36 8.48 4.84
CA GLY A 163 0.61 9.91 5.06
C GLY A 163 -0.60 10.78 4.68
N GLY A 164 -0.64 12.02 5.19
CA GLY A 164 -1.75 12.94 4.96
C GLY A 164 -1.57 14.30 5.61
N VAL A 165 -2.70 14.95 5.89
CA VAL A 165 -2.81 16.28 6.52
C VAL A 165 -2.60 16.24 8.05
N ASP A 166 -2.47 17.36 8.74
CA ASP A 166 -2.24 17.36 10.19
C ASP A 166 -3.43 16.75 10.97
N ILE A 167 -3.15 16.20 12.16
CA ILE A 167 -4.17 15.64 13.07
C ILE A 167 -4.76 16.76 13.93
N ASP A 168 -6.07 16.75 14.19
CA ASP A 168 -6.72 17.73 15.08
C ASP A 168 -6.09 17.69 16.49
N PRO A 169 -5.46 18.79 16.96
CA PRO A 169 -4.81 18.84 18.28
C PRO A 169 -5.72 18.54 19.46
N ALA A 170 -7.03 18.70 19.29
CA ALA A 170 -8.00 18.30 20.30
C ALA A 170 -7.95 16.80 20.64
N ARG A 171 -7.44 15.94 19.73
CA ARG A 171 -7.28 14.49 19.95
C ARG A 171 -6.23 14.14 21.01
N TYR A 172 -5.22 14.99 21.18
CA TYR A 172 -4.18 14.83 22.21
C TYR A 172 -4.22 15.97 23.24
N GLY A 173 -5.37 16.62 23.40
CA GLY A 173 -5.62 17.57 24.48
C GLY A 173 -4.92 18.92 24.33
N GLU A 174 -4.44 19.27 23.15
CA GLU A 174 -3.78 20.55 22.88
C GLU A 174 -4.68 21.54 22.11
N LYS A 175 -4.30 22.82 22.15
CA LYS A 175 -4.90 23.86 21.30
C LYS A 175 -4.12 23.96 19.98
N PRO A 176 -4.76 24.39 18.88
CA PRO A 176 -4.08 24.65 17.62
C PRO A 176 -2.90 25.62 17.77
N HIS A 177 -1.74 25.20 17.28
CA HIS A 177 -0.56 26.03 17.11
C HIS A 177 -0.75 26.98 15.91
N GLU A 178 -0.04 28.11 15.88
CA GLU A 178 -0.18 29.10 14.79
C GLU A 178 0.25 28.57 13.42
N ASN A 179 1.16 27.58 13.41
CA ASN A 179 1.67 26.92 12.20
C ASN A 179 0.95 25.60 11.87
N LEU A 180 -0.13 25.25 12.57
CA LEU A 180 -0.94 24.08 12.23
C LEU A 180 -1.42 24.20 10.78
N GLU A 181 -1.20 23.16 9.98
CA GLU A 181 -1.66 23.11 8.61
C GLU A 181 -3.12 22.62 8.53
N ILE A 182 -3.56 22.26 7.33
CA ILE A 182 -4.91 21.73 7.11
C ILE A 182 -5.09 20.48 7.98
N ILE A 183 -6.27 20.36 8.58
CA ILE A 183 -6.72 19.15 9.29
C ILE A 183 -7.95 18.58 8.58
N ASP A 184 -8.20 17.28 8.76
CA ASP A 184 -9.39 16.58 8.27
C ASP A 184 -9.98 15.78 9.45
N LYS A 185 -10.96 16.35 10.15
CA LYS A 185 -11.52 15.76 11.37
C LYS A 185 -12.28 14.47 11.07
N GLU A 186 -12.93 14.41 9.92
CA GLU A 186 -13.62 13.21 9.44
C GLU A 186 -12.64 12.08 9.13
N LEU A 187 -11.45 12.39 8.61
CA LEU A 187 -10.36 11.43 8.46
C LEU A 187 -9.85 10.94 9.83
N ASP A 188 -9.64 11.85 10.79
CA ASP A 188 -9.23 11.48 12.15
C ASP A 188 -10.26 10.53 12.78
N GLU A 189 -11.57 10.84 12.70
CA GLU A 189 -12.62 9.94 13.20
C GLU A 189 -12.66 8.59 12.48
N LEU A 190 -12.48 8.59 11.16
CA LEU A 190 -12.43 7.36 10.35
C LEU A 190 -11.31 6.45 10.82
N GLU A 191 -10.10 6.98 10.95
CA GLU A 191 -8.92 6.19 11.30
C GLU A 191 -8.96 5.72 12.74
N PHE A 192 -9.43 6.55 13.68
CA PHE A 192 -9.64 6.11 15.05
C PHE A 192 -10.66 4.97 15.11
N THR A 193 -11.74 5.04 14.33
CA THR A 193 -12.72 3.94 14.22
C THR A 193 -12.09 2.65 13.67
N VAL A 194 -11.20 2.77 12.67
CA VAL A 194 -10.52 1.60 12.09
C VAL A 194 -9.47 1.04 13.07
N LEU A 195 -8.76 1.90 13.80
CA LEU A 195 -7.80 1.51 14.83
C LEU A 195 -8.46 0.85 16.04
N ASP A 196 -9.60 1.37 16.52
CA ASP A 196 -10.41 0.72 17.56
C ASP A 196 -10.78 -0.70 17.14
N TYR A 197 -11.28 -0.88 15.92
CA TYR A 197 -11.60 -2.20 15.41
C TYR A 197 -10.37 -3.10 15.28
N ALA A 198 -9.26 -2.59 14.77
CA ALA A 198 -8.02 -3.34 14.62
C ALA A 198 -7.49 -3.80 15.98
N GLU A 199 -7.52 -2.93 17.00
CA GLU A 199 -7.10 -3.27 18.36
C GLU A 199 -8.01 -4.33 19.00
N ASP A 200 -9.32 -4.13 18.94
CA ASP A 200 -10.32 -5.06 19.49
C ASP A 200 -10.26 -6.46 18.85
N ASN A 201 -9.82 -6.54 17.60
CA ASN A 201 -9.71 -7.80 16.85
C ASN A 201 -8.27 -8.27 16.66
N HIS A 202 -7.31 -7.65 17.34
CA HIS A 202 -5.91 -8.07 17.32
C HIS A 202 -5.30 -8.10 15.91
N LEU A 203 -5.68 -7.15 15.07
CA LEU A 203 -5.19 -7.03 13.70
C LEU A 203 -3.85 -6.26 13.67
N PRO A 204 -2.91 -6.63 12.79
CA PRO A 204 -1.73 -5.83 12.52
C PRO A 204 -2.05 -4.42 12.04
N ILE A 205 -1.26 -3.45 12.51
CA ILE A 205 -1.39 -2.01 12.20
C ILE A 205 -0.04 -1.48 11.69
N PHE A 206 -0.06 -0.81 10.53
CA PHE A 206 1.10 -0.11 9.99
C PHE A 206 0.80 1.35 9.67
N GLY A 207 1.54 2.28 10.28
CA GLY A 207 1.41 3.73 10.04
C GLY A 207 2.59 4.32 9.28
N ILE A 208 2.32 5.17 8.28
CA ILE A 208 3.34 5.88 7.50
C ILE A 208 3.16 7.39 7.65
N CYS A 209 4.23 8.11 8.02
CA CYS A 209 4.28 9.56 8.22
C CYS A 209 3.17 10.05 9.15
N ARG A 210 2.07 10.58 8.61
CA ARG A 210 0.88 10.89 9.40
C ARG A 210 0.34 9.66 10.13
N GLY A 211 0.28 8.49 9.49
CA GLY A 211 -0.19 7.26 10.12
C GLY A 211 0.61 6.87 11.36
N HIS A 212 1.92 7.10 11.36
CA HIS A 212 2.77 6.94 12.55
C HIS A 212 2.33 7.87 13.70
N GLN A 213 2.00 9.11 13.38
CA GLN A 213 1.50 10.09 14.35
C GLN A 213 0.09 9.75 14.85
N VAL A 214 -0.80 9.30 13.97
CA VAL A 214 -2.16 8.85 14.32
C VAL A 214 -2.09 7.70 15.30
N ILE A 215 -1.23 6.70 15.06
CA ILE A 215 -1.01 5.59 15.99
C ILE A 215 -0.58 6.12 17.36
N ASN A 216 0.43 6.99 17.41
CA ASN A 216 0.89 7.56 18.68
C ASN A 216 -0.24 8.27 19.44
N VAL A 217 -1.00 9.14 18.76
CA VAL A 217 -2.11 9.88 19.38
C VAL A 217 -3.24 8.96 19.83
N PHE A 218 -3.60 7.96 19.02
CA PHE A 218 -4.63 6.98 19.36
C PHE A 218 -4.32 6.25 20.67
N TYR A 219 -3.05 5.87 20.88
CA TYR A 219 -2.59 5.24 22.12
C TYR A 219 -2.23 6.23 23.24
N GLY A 220 -2.62 7.51 23.09
CA GLY A 220 -2.53 8.53 24.15
C GLY A 220 -1.22 9.33 24.20
N GLY A 221 -0.38 9.23 23.17
CA GLY A 221 0.77 10.11 22.97
C GLY A 221 0.37 11.51 22.45
N THR A 222 1.36 12.39 22.30
CA THR A 222 1.19 13.77 21.81
C THR A 222 2.16 14.08 20.67
N LEU A 223 1.95 15.23 20.00
CA LEU A 223 2.76 15.67 18.88
C LEU A 223 3.34 17.06 19.09
N TYR A 224 4.51 17.30 18.52
CA TYR A 224 4.92 18.63 18.12
C TYR A 224 4.10 19.01 16.88
N GLN A 225 3.37 20.11 16.94
CA GLN A 225 2.53 20.63 15.86
C GLN A 225 3.33 21.34 14.76
N ASP A 226 4.52 21.84 15.10
CA ASP A 226 5.48 22.41 14.14
C ASP A 226 6.92 22.31 14.72
N ILE A 227 7.72 21.43 14.14
CA ILE A 227 9.10 21.14 14.58
C ILE A 227 9.94 22.43 14.64
N PRO A 228 10.01 23.30 13.60
CA PRO A 228 10.87 24.48 13.62
C PRO A 228 10.58 25.47 14.75
N SER A 229 9.35 25.55 15.25
CA SER A 229 8.97 26.47 16.33
C SER A 229 8.97 25.84 17.72
N GLN A 230 8.77 24.51 17.82
CA GLN A 230 8.57 23.85 19.12
C GLN A 230 9.73 22.94 19.54
N TYR A 231 10.60 22.55 18.61
CA TYR A 231 11.70 21.64 18.87
C TYR A 231 13.04 22.26 18.44
N GLN A 232 13.97 22.38 19.39
CA GLN A 232 15.31 22.88 19.14
C GLN A 232 16.31 21.85 19.67
N ALA A 233 17.17 21.38 18.77
CA ALA A 233 18.17 20.37 19.06
C ALA A 233 19.46 20.68 18.30
N GLU A 234 20.57 20.12 18.78
CA GLU A 234 21.89 20.25 18.19
C GLU A 234 22.51 18.85 18.01
N PRO A 235 22.79 18.40 16.78
CA PRO A 235 22.60 19.13 15.53
C PRO A 235 21.11 19.34 15.20
N SER A 236 20.79 20.38 14.43
CA SER A 236 19.43 20.55 13.87
C SER A 236 19.28 19.74 12.57
N VAL A 237 18.15 19.07 12.38
CA VAL A 237 17.80 18.36 11.15
C VAL A 237 16.63 19.07 10.44
N ILE A 238 16.67 19.11 9.11
CA ILE A 238 15.54 19.59 8.30
C ILE A 238 14.68 18.36 7.97
N HIS A 239 13.43 18.34 8.45
CA HIS A 239 12.46 17.26 8.22
C HIS A 239 11.49 17.53 7.06
N ARG A 240 11.52 18.74 6.51
CA ARG A 240 10.73 19.10 5.32
C ARG A 240 11.34 20.30 4.61
N ASP A 241 11.62 20.12 3.32
CA ASP A 241 11.86 21.21 2.38
C ASP A 241 10.73 21.22 1.34
N ARG A 242 10.05 22.36 1.19
CA ARG A 242 8.96 22.50 0.20
C ARG A 242 9.47 22.72 -1.23
N GLN A 243 10.76 23.00 -1.40
CA GLN A 243 11.37 23.34 -2.69
C GLN A 243 12.18 22.18 -3.27
N ASN A 244 12.71 21.29 -2.42
CA ASN A 244 13.60 20.20 -2.83
C ASN A 244 13.22 18.89 -2.13
N ASP A 245 13.68 17.77 -2.70
CA ASP A 245 13.64 16.51 -1.97
C ASP A 245 14.48 16.62 -0.70
N CYS A 246 13.95 16.10 0.40
CA CYS A 246 14.56 16.17 1.72
C CYS A 246 14.83 14.75 2.23
N PHE A 247 16.04 14.55 2.76
CA PHE A 247 16.52 13.29 3.30
C PHE A 247 17.37 13.55 4.53
N HIS A 248 17.35 12.62 5.47
CA HIS A 248 18.29 12.56 6.58
C HIS A 248 18.53 11.10 6.96
N ASP A 249 19.60 10.87 7.70
CA ASP A 249 19.86 9.56 8.27
C ASP A 249 18.94 9.32 9.48
N ILE A 250 18.74 8.05 9.82
CA ILE A 250 18.09 7.59 11.04
C ILE A 250 18.91 6.46 11.66
N ASP A 251 19.08 6.51 12.98
CA ASP A 251 19.59 5.39 13.77
C ASP A 251 18.42 4.46 14.08
N ILE A 252 18.51 3.20 13.66
CA ILE A 252 17.53 2.16 13.96
C ILE A 252 17.98 1.46 15.24
N LEU A 253 17.08 1.40 16.23
CA LEU A 253 17.41 0.85 17.53
C LEU A 253 17.32 -0.69 17.52
N PRO A 254 18.31 -1.40 18.07
CA PRO A 254 18.37 -2.87 18.01
C PRO A 254 17.27 -3.54 18.84
N GLY A 255 16.89 -4.76 18.46
CA GLY A 255 15.88 -5.55 19.16
C GLY A 255 14.45 -5.06 18.88
N THR A 256 14.26 -4.44 17.72
CA THR A 256 12.99 -3.90 17.23
C THR A 256 12.60 -4.60 15.93
N TRP A 257 11.29 -4.68 15.65
CA TRP A 257 10.77 -5.18 14.37
C TRP A 257 11.39 -4.41 13.20
N LEU A 258 11.56 -3.10 13.34
CA LEU A 258 12.20 -2.27 12.32
C LEU A 258 13.66 -2.71 12.07
N SER A 259 14.45 -2.93 13.14
CA SER A 259 15.84 -3.38 13.01
C SER A 259 15.98 -4.76 12.37
N GLU A 260 15.07 -5.68 12.71
CA GLU A 260 15.05 -7.03 12.15
C GLU A 260 14.62 -7.02 10.68
N THR A 261 13.61 -6.23 10.34
CA THR A 261 13.06 -6.15 8.98
C THR A 261 14.03 -5.45 8.02
N MET A 262 14.64 -4.36 8.46
CA MET A 262 15.55 -3.59 7.61
C MET A 262 16.96 -4.18 7.57
N GLU A 263 17.32 -5.04 8.52
CA GLU A 263 18.67 -5.61 8.68
C GLU A 263 19.77 -4.53 8.70
N ALA A 264 19.44 -3.35 9.25
CA ALA A 264 20.28 -2.17 9.26
C ALA A 264 20.14 -1.42 10.59
N MET A 265 21.21 -0.73 10.99
CA MET A 265 21.24 0.12 12.18
C MET A 265 21.32 1.61 11.84
N LEU A 266 21.61 1.94 10.58
CA LEU A 266 21.67 3.30 10.05
C LEU A 266 21.09 3.29 8.64
N LEU A 267 20.10 4.14 8.37
CA LEU A 267 19.51 4.29 7.04
C LEU A 267 19.33 5.77 6.69
N SER A 268 19.65 6.13 5.46
CA SER A 268 19.16 7.40 4.89
C SER A 268 17.71 7.23 4.44
N VAL A 269 16.82 8.13 4.83
CA VAL A 269 15.37 8.07 4.52
C VAL A 269 14.89 9.41 3.97
N ASN A 270 13.81 9.39 3.19
CA ASN A 270 13.14 10.62 2.76
C ASN A 270 12.39 11.26 3.94
N SER A 271 12.18 12.57 3.85
CA SER A 271 11.52 13.33 4.92
C SER A 271 10.63 14.42 4.32
N MET A 272 9.37 14.45 4.76
CA MET A 272 8.33 15.34 4.21
C MET A 272 7.36 15.85 5.29
N HIS A 273 7.80 15.91 6.55
CA HIS A 273 6.94 16.18 7.70
C HIS A 273 7.39 17.40 8.50
N HIS A 274 6.43 18.12 9.06
CA HIS A 274 6.69 19.22 10.01
C HIS A 274 6.14 18.97 11.41
N GLN A 275 5.42 17.87 11.60
CA GLN A 275 5.00 17.38 12.90
C GLN A 275 5.86 16.18 13.27
N ALA A 276 6.00 15.92 14.56
CA ALA A 276 6.70 14.75 15.07
C ALA A 276 6.06 14.29 16.38
N VAL A 277 6.32 13.04 16.77
CA VAL A 277 5.99 12.55 18.12
C VAL A 277 6.71 13.40 19.17
N LYS A 278 5.95 13.89 20.16
CA LYS A 278 6.46 14.66 21.30
C LYS A 278 6.52 13.77 22.53
N ASP A 279 5.36 13.33 23.01
CA ASP A 279 5.26 12.33 24.06
C ASP A 279 4.87 11.00 23.41
N LEU A 280 5.71 9.99 23.57
CA LEU A 280 5.43 8.64 23.08
C LEU A 280 4.32 8.00 23.90
N ALA A 281 3.38 7.34 23.22
CA ALA A 281 2.32 6.57 23.84
C ALA A 281 2.84 5.50 24.81
N SER A 282 2.12 5.27 25.91
CA SER A 282 2.49 4.25 26.89
C SER A 282 2.47 2.85 26.26
N GLY A 283 3.50 2.05 26.54
CA GLY A 283 3.64 0.69 26.02
C GLY A 283 4.31 0.60 24.65
N PHE A 284 4.63 1.73 24.02
CA PHE A 284 5.43 1.77 22.80
C PHE A 284 6.92 1.90 23.09
N THR A 285 7.71 1.42 22.15
CA THR A 285 9.16 1.57 22.08
C THR A 285 9.50 2.40 20.86
N VAL A 286 10.47 3.31 20.98
CA VAL A 286 11.08 3.98 19.83
C VAL A 286 11.91 2.96 19.06
N SER A 287 11.69 2.84 17.75
CA SER A 287 12.45 1.93 16.88
C SER A 287 13.43 2.63 15.96
N ALA A 288 13.26 3.94 15.73
CA ALA A 288 14.27 4.76 15.05
C ALA A 288 14.23 6.22 15.50
N VAL A 289 15.38 6.89 15.41
CA VAL A 289 15.52 8.33 15.67
C VAL A 289 16.38 9.02 14.61
N SER A 290 16.11 10.29 14.33
CA SER A 290 16.97 11.17 13.53
C SER A 290 18.18 11.69 14.35
N PRO A 291 19.21 12.29 13.71
CA PRO A 291 20.39 12.83 14.40
C PRO A 291 20.10 13.89 15.47
N ASP A 292 18.96 14.58 15.38
CA ASP A 292 18.50 15.54 16.36
C ASP A 292 17.68 14.90 17.51
N ASN A 293 17.49 13.57 17.48
CA ASN A 293 16.74 12.73 18.42
C ASN A 293 15.21 12.82 18.31
N LEU A 294 14.66 13.29 17.19
CA LEU A 294 13.23 13.10 16.92
C LEU A 294 12.93 11.64 16.61
N THR A 295 11.75 11.21 17.05
CA THR A 295 11.26 9.83 16.84
C THR A 295 10.87 9.66 15.38
N GLU A 296 11.48 8.68 14.72
CA GLU A 296 11.28 8.35 13.31
C GLU A 296 10.64 6.97 13.12
N GLY A 297 10.64 6.15 14.17
CA GLY A 297 9.99 4.85 14.22
C GLY A 297 9.43 4.58 15.61
N ILE A 298 8.22 4.03 15.66
CA ILE A 298 7.61 3.50 16.89
C ILE A 298 7.10 2.10 16.63
N GLU A 299 7.10 1.28 17.65
CA GLU A 299 6.45 -0.02 17.63
C GLU A 299 6.00 -0.44 19.01
N ARG A 300 5.02 -1.34 19.07
CA ARG A 300 4.54 -1.92 20.32
C ARG A 300 4.96 -3.38 20.38
N ALA A 301 5.69 -3.74 21.43
CA ALA A 301 5.96 -5.13 21.74
C ALA A 301 4.66 -5.83 22.19
N GLY A 302 4.37 -7.02 21.68
CA GLY A 302 3.15 -7.76 22.01
C GLY A 302 2.77 -8.78 20.96
N GLU A 303 1.55 -9.31 21.08
CA GLU A 303 1.03 -10.38 20.20
C GLU A 303 0.66 -9.90 18.79
N ASN A 304 0.39 -8.59 18.63
CA ASN A 304 0.01 -8.00 17.35
C ASN A 304 1.04 -6.98 16.90
N LEU A 305 1.45 -7.07 15.63
CA LEU A 305 2.33 -6.10 15.01
C LEU A 305 1.64 -4.73 14.99
N VAL A 306 2.19 -3.78 15.74
CA VAL A 306 1.84 -2.35 15.61
C VAL A 306 3.13 -1.59 15.40
N ILE A 307 3.30 -1.03 14.20
CA ILE A 307 4.50 -0.31 13.80
C ILE A 307 4.12 0.98 13.07
N GLY A 308 4.88 2.04 13.31
CA GLY A 308 4.74 3.31 12.61
C GLY A 308 6.11 3.86 12.23
N VAL A 309 6.27 4.31 10.99
CA VAL A 309 7.48 5.03 10.52
C VAL A 309 7.12 6.43 10.06
N GLN A 310 7.98 7.40 10.34
CA GLN A 310 7.73 8.81 10.04
C GLN A 310 8.12 9.20 8.60
N PHE A 311 9.04 8.45 7.98
CA PHE A 311 9.40 8.54 6.57
C PHE A 311 8.41 7.80 5.65
N HIS A 312 8.63 7.86 4.33
CA HIS A 312 7.75 7.31 3.29
C HIS A 312 8.38 6.13 2.52
N PRO A 313 8.36 4.90 3.06
CA PRO A 313 8.93 3.72 2.42
C PRO A 313 8.24 3.36 1.09
N GLU A 314 6.97 3.69 0.93
CA GLU A 314 6.20 3.48 -0.30
C GLU A 314 6.78 4.23 -1.50
N ILE A 315 7.45 5.37 -1.26
CA ILE A 315 8.08 6.17 -2.31
C ILE A 315 9.47 5.58 -2.63
N MET A 316 10.22 5.20 -1.61
CA MET A 316 11.62 4.75 -1.75
C MET A 316 11.75 3.36 -2.37
N ARG A 317 10.80 2.43 -2.13
CA ARG A 317 10.86 1.04 -2.61
C ARG A 317 11.11 0.89 -4.13
N SER A 318 10.71 1.89 -4.92
CA SER A 318 10.87 1.88 -6.38
C SER A 318 12.33 1.93 -6.84
N THR A 319 13.21 2.58 -6.08
CA THR A 319 14.65 2.70 -6.37
C THR A 319 15.52 2.00 -5.33
N ARG A 320 14.94 1.69 -4.16
CA ARG A 320 15.57 1.06 -3.01
C ARG A 320 14.70 -0.09 -2.51
N PRO A 321 14.76 -1.27 -3.16
CA PRO A 321 13.85 -2.39 -2.90
C PRO A 321 13.86 -2.90 -1.46
N GLU A 322 14.91 -2.60 -0.67
CA GLU A 322 14.96 -2.97 0.74
C GLU A 322 13.81 -2.38 1.58
N PHE A 323 13.23 -1.24 1.18
CA PHE A 323 12.06 -0.68 1.87
C PHE A 323 10.78 -1.46 1.62
N ASP A 324 10.75 -2.36 0.64
CA ASP A 324 9.60 -3.22 0.40
C ASP A 324 9.40 -4.25 1.52
N ARG A 325 10.48 -4.59 2.24
CA ARG A 325 10.47 -5.54 3.35
C ARG A 325 9.48 -5.13 4.46
N LEU A 326 9.22 -3.84 4.65
CA LEU A 326 8.22 -3.35 5.61
C LEU A 326 6.80 -3.76 5.21
N PHE A 327 6.46 -3.67 3.92
CA PHE A 327 5.16 -4.09 3.40
C PHE A 327 5.04 -5.61 3.38
N GLU A 328 6.12 -6.31 3.02
CA GLU A 328 6.20 -7.76 3.11
C GLU A 328 5.93 -8.26 4.54
N MET A 329 6.68 -7.73 5.52
CA MET A 329 6.51 -8.05 6.95
C MET A 329 5.06 -7.81 7.38
N PHE A 330 4.51 -6.64 7.06
CA PHE A 330 3.16 -6.28 7.49
C PHE A 330 2.09 -7.19 6.88
N VAL A 331 2.14 -7.46 5.57
CA VAL A 331 1.16 -8.35 4.91
C VAL A 331 1.32 -9.79 5.40
N ASN A 332 2.54 -10.26 5.67
CA ASN A 332 2.75 -11.59 6.24
C ASN A 332 2.10 -11.73 7.63
N HIS A 333 2.27 -10.74 8.51
CA HIS A 333 1.60 -10.74 9.82
C HIS A 333 0.07 -10.72 9.69
N ALA A 334 -0.47 -9.97 8.73
CA ALA A 334 -1.91 -9.97 8.46
C ALA A 334 -2.40 -11.33 7.93
N ARG A 335 -1.59 -12.03 7.11
CA ARG A 335 -1.93 -13.35 6.57
C ARG A 335 -1.95 -14.44 7.62
N GLU A 336 -0.97 -14.43 8.52
CA GLU A 336 -0.70 -15.52 9.46
C GLU A 336 -1.64 -15.55 10.67
N GLY A 337 -2.58 -14.59 10.77
CA GLY A 337 -3.61 -14.43 11.78
C GLY A 337 -3.56 -15.45 12.92
N GLN A 338 -2.97 -15.06 14.06
CA GLN A 338 -2.87 -15.85 15.30
C GLN A 338 -2.51 -17.35 15.16
N THR A 339 -1.70 -17.77 14.18
CA THR A 339 -1.00 -19.05 14.31
C THR A 339 0.36 -18.84 14.94
N LEU A 340 0.42 -19.00 16.27
CA LEU A 340 1.69 -19.17 16.99
C LEU A 340 2.53 -20.24 16.29
N PRO A 341 3.87 -20.08 16.17
CA PRO A 341 4.71 -21.26 16.12
C PRO A 341 4.41 -22.08 17.38
N VAL A 342 3.91 -23.30 17.20
CA VAL A 342 3.89 -24.29 18.28
C VAL A 342 5.35 -24.55 18.61
N VAL A 343 5.80 -23.97 19.72
CA VAL A 343 7.09 -24.33 20.31
C VAL A 343 6.86 -25.65 21.04
N ASP A 344 7.34 -26.74 20.45
CA ASP A 344 7.49 -28.04 21.13
C ASP A 344 8.60 -27.97 22.21
#